data_AF-A0A971CI21-F1
#
_entry.id   AF-A0A971CI21-F1
#
_cell.length_a   1.000
_cell.length_b   1.000
_cell.length_c   1.000
_cell.angle_alpha   90.00
_cell.angle_beta   90.00
_cell.angle_gamma   90.00
#
_symmetry.space_group_name_H-M   'P 1'
#
loop_
_entity.id
_entity.type
_entity.pdbx_description
1 polymer ?
#
loop_
_entity_poly.entity_id
_entity_poly.type
_entity_poly.pdbx_seq_one_letter_code
_entity_poly.pdbx_strand_id
1 'polypeptide(L)'
;MIGFAGEWVRAIAGAAMICAAATMMTPKGRVKNVIKLVCGIVIVCAMINPLLKKDFPVMSMDMSQYRQKADEIIKNTEETQNNLSRSIIENKLKAYILDKAKGLNAEIQSVSVSVKWGDEGCWYPHEVYLTANIPQREMNLISNAIEAELGIPKERQYWSGYEE
;
A
#
# COMPACT_ATOMS: atom_id res chain seq x y z
N MET A 1 -6.07 42.79 -14.70
CA MET A 1 -6.76 41.48 -14.74
C MET A 1 -7.15 41.02 -16.17
N ILE A 2 -6.66 41.66 -17.25
CA ILE A 2 -7.01 41.33 -18.66
C ILE A 2 -5.90 40.53 -19.39
N GLY A 3 -4.63 40.63 -18.93
CA GLY A 3 -3.49 39.96 -19.58
C GLY A 3 -3.52 38.44 -19.53
N PHE A 4 -3.93 37.86 -18.40
CA PHE A 4 -3.93 36.40 -18.18
C PHE A 4 -4.93 35.66 -19.09
N ALA A 5 -6.11 36.24 -19.33
CA ALA A 5 -7.11 35.66 -20.21
C ALA A 5 -6.66 35.65 -21.68
N GLY A 6 -6.01 36.75 -22.12
CA GLY A 6 -5.49 36.85 -23.49
C GLY A 6 -4.36 35.87 -23.77
N GLU A 7 -3.47 35.65 -22.81
CA GLU A 7 -2.33 34.74 -22.95
C GLU A 7 -2.76 33.27 -22.94
N TRP A 8 -3.77 32.93 -22.12
CA TRP A 8 -4.40 31.62 -22.12
C TRP A 8 -5.11 31.30 -23.45
N VAL A 9 -5.87 32.26 -23.99
CA VAL A 9 -6.52 32.10 -25.31
C VAL A 9 -5.49 31.94 -26.42
N ARG A 10 -4.36 32.67 -26.38
CA ARG A 10 -3.28 32.53 -27.37
C ARG A 10 -2.61 31.16 -27.30
N ALA A 11 -2.38 30.62 -26.10
CA ALA A 11 -1.82 29.27 -25.94
C ALA A 11 -2.75 28.19 -26.52
N ILE A 12 -4.06 28.32 -26.27
CA ILE A 12 -5.07 27.41 -26.84
C ILE A 12 -5.16 27.55 -28.36
N ALA A 13 -5.15 28.78 -28.87
CA ALA A 13 -5.16 29.04 -30.31
C ALA A 13 -3.91 28.47 -31.01
N GLY A 14 -2.73 28.60 -30.39
CA GLY A 14 -1.49 28.00 -30.88
C GLY A 14 -1.55 26.47 -30.91
N ALA A 15 -2.02 25.84 -29.84
CA ALA A 15 -2.21 24.39 -29.78
C ALA A 15 -3.22 23.89 -30.84
N ALA A 16 -4.30 24.63 -31.06
CA ALA A 16 -5.30 24.31 -32.09
C ALA A 16 -4.72 24.41 -33.51
N MET A 17 -3.89 25.41 -33.80
CA MET A 17 -3.22 25.52 -35.10
C MET A 17 -2.24 24.37 -35.34
N ILE A 18 -1.47 23.96 -34.33
CA ILE A 18 -0.55 22.82 -34.43
C ILE A 18 -1.33 21.52 -34.67
N CYS A 19 -2.46 21.32 -33.98
CA CYS A 19 -3.32 20.15 -34.20
C CYS A 19 -3.99 20.15 -35.58
N ALA A 20 -4.38 21.32 -36.09
CA ALA A 20 -4.93 21.47 -37.44
C ALA A 20 -3.88 21.13 -38.51
N ALA A 21 -2.64 21.62 -38.35
CA ALA A 21 -1.53 21.31 -39.23
C ALA A 21 -1.21 19.79 -39.23
N ALA A 22 -1.17 19.17 -38.06
CA ALA A 22 -0.97 17.73 -37.92
C ALA A 22 -2.09 16.92 -38.61
N THR A 23 -3.34 17.39 -38.54
CA THR A 23 -4.50 16.76 -39.18
C THR A 23 -4.49 16.90 -40.70
N MET A 24 -3.83 17.95 -41.23
CA MET A 24 -3.67 18.19 -42.66
C MET A 24 -2.57 17.32 -43.28
N MET A 25 -1.53 16.98 -42.51
CA MET A 25 -0.45 16.07 -42.93
C MET A 25 -0.79 14.58 -42.78
N THR A 26 -1.95 14.23 -42.21
CA THR A 26 -2.35 12.83 -41.98
C THR A 26 -3.13 12.25 -43.19
N PRO A 27 -2.72 11.08 -43.74
CA PRO A 27 -3.40 10.43 -44.86
C PRO A 27 -4.84 10.01 -44.52
N LYS A 28 -5.74 9.99 -45.51
CA LYS A 28 -7.16 9.66 -45.33
C LYS A 28 -7.31 8.19 -44.93
N GLY A 29 -7.85 7.92 -43.74
CA GLY A 29 -8.09 6.58 -43.23
C GLY A 29 -8.55 6.56 -41.76
N ARG A 30 -8.72 5.37 -41.18
CA ARG A 30 -9.15 5.17 -39.77
C ARG A 30 -8.30 5.96 -38.76
N VAL A 31 -7.00 6.11 -39.03
CA VAL A 31 -6.04 6.84 -38.19
C VAL A 31 -6.39 8.33 -38.04
N LYS A 32 -6.94 8.97 -39.09
CA LYS A 32 -7.39 10.37 -39.03
C LYS A 32 -8.57 10.58 -38.08
N ASN A 33 -9.45 9.57 -37.98
CA ASN A 33 -10.57 9.62 -37.04
C ASN A 33 -10.12 9.40 -35.59
N VAL A 34 -9.11 8.54 -35.38
CA VAL A 34 -8.49 8.34 -34.06
C VAL A 34 -7.79 9.62 -33.59
N ILE A 35 -7.01 10.27 -34.47
CA ILE A 35 -6.32 11.54 -34.14
C ILE A 35 -7.33 12.67 -33.87
N LYS A 36 -8.43 12.74 -34.62
CA LYS A 36 -9.53 13.69 -34.33
C LYS A 36 -10.20 13.44 -32.99
N LEU A 37 -10.41 12.17 -32.61
CA LEU A 37 -10.95 11.80 -31.30
C LEU A 37 -10.02 12.19 -30.16
N VAL A 38 -8.73 11.88 -30.28
CA VAL A 38 -7.71 12.25 -29.28
C VAL A 38 -7.60 13.77 -29.16
N CYS A 39 -7.59 14.49 -30.29
CA CYS A 39 -7.56 15.95 -30.30
C CYS A 39 -8.84 16.56 -29.67
N GLY A 40 -10.00 15.98 -29.93
CA GLY A 40 -11.26 16.39 -29.30
C GLY A 40 -11.26 16.19 -27.78
N ILE A 41 -10.77 15.04 -27.31
CA ILE A 41 -10.64 14.73 -25.89
C ILE A 41 -9.67 15.72 -25.21
N VAL A 42 -8.55 16.04 -25.84
CA VAL A 42 -7.59 17.04 -25.32
C VAL A 42 -8.22 18.43 -25.24
N ILE A 43 -9.02 18.84 -26.24
CA ILE A 43 -9.73 20.12 -26.23
C ILE A 43 -10.81 20.16 -25.13
N VAL A 44 -11.55 19.07 -24.94
CA VAL A 44 -12.56 18.95 -23.86
C VAL A 44 -11.88 19.00 -22.49
N CYS A 45 -10.77 18.27 -22.29
CA CYS A 45 -9.97 18.36 -21.07
C CYS A 45 -9.40 19.77 -20.85
N ALA A 46 -8.97 20.46 -21.90
CA ALA A 46 -8.48 21.83 -21.82
C ALA A 46 -9.58 22.85 -21.51
N MET A 47 -10.83 22.60 -21.93
CA MET A 47 -12.00 23.41 -21.56
C MET A 47 -12.44 23.19 -20.10
N ILE A 48 -12.18 22.00 -19.54
CA ILE A 48 -12.51 21.69 -18.14
C ILE A 48 -11.47 22.30 -17.17
N ASN A 49 -10.21 22.42 -17.59
CA ASN A 49 -9.10 23.00 -16.80
C ASN A 49 -9.34 24.44 -16.24
N PRO A 50 -9.92 25.41 -16.99
CA PRO A 50 -10.24 26.72 -16.43
C PRO A 50 -11.42 26.71 -15.45
N LEU A 51 -12.33 25.72 -15.51
CA LEU A 51 -13.38 25.54 -14.51
C LEU A 51 -12.77 25.06 -13.18
N LEU A 52 -11.78 24.16 -13.24
CA LEU A 52 -10.99 23.77 -12.07
C LEU A 52 -10.17 24.92 -11.47
N LYS A 53 -9.70 25.88 -12.28
CA LYS A 53 -8.96 27.05 -11.76
C LYS A 53 -9.85 28.17 -11.22
N LYS A 54 -11.16 28.19 -11.54
CA LYS A 54 -12.06 29.30 -11.15
C LYS A 54 -12.86 29.02 -9.87
N ASP A 55 -12.98 27.75 -9.46
CA ASP A 55 -13.62 27.33 -8.19
C ASP A 55 -12.64 26.76 -7.16
N PHE A 56 -11.39 27.20 -7.18
CA PHE A 56 -10.57 27.17 -5.96
C PHE A 56 -10.40 28.62 -5.48
N PRO A 57 -11.36 29.16 -4.69
CA PRO A 57 -11.00 30.21 -3.76
C PRO A 57 -9.82 29.68 -2.95
N VAL A 58 -8.75 30.45 -2.97
CA VAL A 58 -7.49 30.20 -2.29
C VAL A 58 -7.75 29.62 -0.89
N MET A 59 -7.65 28.30 -0.75
CA MET A 59 -7.05 27.76 0.45
C MET A 59 -5.56 27.82 0.16
N SER A 60 -4.94 28.88 0.66
CA SER A 60 -3.50 29.06 0.71
C SER A 60 -2.91 27.95 1.58
N MET A 61 -2.84 26.74 1.05
CA MET A 61 -1.92 25.72 1.52
C MET A 61 -0.65 25.91 0.73
N ASP A 62 0.13 26.83 1.26
CA ASP A 62 1.57 26.99 1.12
C ASP A 62 2.27 25.74 0.54
N MET A 63 2.50 25.77 -0.78
CA MET A 63 3.22 24.75 -1.52
C MET A 63 4.73 24.74 -1.23
N SER A 64 5.20 25.51 -0.25
CA SER A 64 6.55 25.36 0.30
C SER A 64 6.65 24.22 1.33
N GLN A 65 5.54 23.86 2.00
CA GLN A 65 5.53 22.74 2.96
C GLN A 65 5.39 21.36 2.30
N TYR A 66 4.93 21.28 1.05
CA TYR A 66 4.83 20.01 0.33
C TYR A 66 6.17 19.52 -0.25
N ARG A 67 7.15 20.42 -0.40
CA ARG A 67 8.52 20.03 -0.80
C ARG A 67 9.34 19.50 0.38
N GLN A 68 9.04 19.95 1.61
CA GLN A 68 9.63 19.35 2.82
C GLN A 68 8.93 18.05 3.21
N LYS A 69 7.62 17.90 2.94
CA LYS A 69 6.93 16.61 3.10
C LYS A 69 7.23 15.58 2.01
N ALA A 70 7.76 15.96 0.86
CA ALA A 70 8.24 14.99 -0.13
C ALA A 70 9.54 14.30 0.32
N ASP A 71 10.44 15.01 1.01
CA ASP A 71 11.65 14.41 1.58
C ASP A 71 11.39 13.65 2.89
N GLU A 72 10.37 14.02 3.67
CA GLU A 72 9.95 13.22 4.84
C GLU A 72 9.10 11.99 4.47
N ILE A 73 8.28 12.03 3.41
CA ILE A 73 7.53 10.84 2.96
C ILE A 73 8.48 9.81 2.35
N ILE A 74 9.56 10.23 1.68
CA ILE A 74 10.57 9.30 1.17
C ILE A 74 11.48 8.77 2.30
N LYS A 75 11.59 9.47 3.45
CA LYS A 75 12.33 8.97 4.63
C LYS A 75 11.50 8.22 5.68
N ASN A 76 10.16 8.32 5.69
CA ASN A 76 9.28 7.62 6.65
C ASN A 76 8.40 6.52 6.04
N THR A 77 8.66 6.09 4.80
CA THR A 77 7.91 4.98 4.19
C THR A 77 8.50 3.61 4.57
N GLU A 78 9.77 3.49 4.94
CA GLU A 78 10.36 2.18 5.29
C GLU A 78 9.89 1.68 6.68
N GLU A 79 9.83 2.53 7.71
CA GLU A 79 9.44 2.10 9.06
C GLU A 79 7.95 1.78 9.20
N THR A 80 7.07 2.57 8.57
CA THR A 80 5.61 2.32 8.65
C THR A 80 5.20 1.11 7.82
N GLN A 81 5.83 0.89 6.65
CA GLN A 81 5.56 -0.27 5.80
C GLN A 81 6.14 -1.56 6.40
N ASN A 82 7.29 -1.51 7.06
CA ASN A 82 7.88 -2.66 7.76
C ASN A 82 7.09 -3.05 9.01
N ASN A 83 6.62 -2.10 9.82
CA ASN A 83 5.83 -2.40 11.02
C ASN A 83 4.45 -2.97 10.69
N LEU A 84 3.80 -2.49 9.62
CA LEU A 84 2.56 -3.09 9.13
C LEU A 84 2.80 -4.50 8.58
N SER A 85 3.88 -4.70 7.83
CA SER A 85 4.26 -6.03 7.32
C SER A 85 4.55 -7.01 8.45
N ARG A 86 5.26 -6.57 9.49
CA ARG A 86 5.51 -7.34 10.72
C ARG A 86 4.21 -7.79 11.37
N SER A 87 3.32 -6.85 11.70
CA SER A 87 2.07 -7.16 12.41
C SER A 87 1.17 -8.10 11.60
N ILE A 88 1.11 -7.97 10.27
CA ILE A 88 0.35 -8.88 9.41
C ILE A 88 0.92 -10.30 9.49
N ILE A 89 2.24 -10.46 9.49
CA ILE A 89 2.90 -11.77 9.57
C ILE A 89 2.70 -12.40 10.94
N GLU A 90 2.89 -11.64 12.02
CA GLU A 90 2.61 -12.09 13.39
C GLU A 90 1.17 -12.56 13.55
N ASN A 91 0.19 -11.81 13.01
CA ASN A 91 -1.22 -12.18 13.04
C ASN A 91 -1.51 -13.45 12.22
N LYS A 92 -0.88 -13.63 11.05
CA LYS A 92 -1.02 -14.86 10.26
C LYS A 92 -0.46 -16.08 10.99
N LEU A 93 0.73 -15.95 11.59
CA LEU A 93 1.37 -17.02 12.36
C LEU A 93 0.55 -17.36 13.61
N LYS A 94 0.01 -16.35 14.29
CA LYS A 94 -0.94 -16.53 15.40
C LYS A 94 -2.15 -17.35 14.96
N ALA A 95 -2.81 -16.96 13.87
CA ALA A 95 -3.98 -17.68 13.36
C ALA A 95 -3.63 -19.13 12.99
N TYR A 96 -2.47 -19.34 12.36
CA TYR A 96 -1.98 -20.68 12.03
C TYR A 96 -1.84 -21.58 13.26
N ILE A 97 -1.21 -21.09 14.33
CA ILE A 97 -1.04 -21.85 15.58
C ILE A 97 -2.39 -22.17 16.23
N LEU A 98 -3.31 -21.20 16.25
CA LEU A 98 -4.67 -21.42 16.77
C LEU A 98 -5.42 -22.49 15.98
N ASP A 99 -5.33 -22.47 14.65
CA ASP A 99 -5.96 -23.48 13.81
C ASP A 99 -5.30 -24.86 13.98
N LYS A 100 -3.97 -24.91 14.14
CA LYS A 100 -3.25 -26.15 14.46
C LYS A 100 -3.70 -26.74 15.79
N ALA A 101 -3.87 -25.90 16.81
CA ALA A 101 -4.33 -26.32 18.13
C ALA A 101 -5.76 -26.86 18.09
N LYS A 102 -6.67 -26.18 17.37
CA LYS A 102 -8.04 -26.68 17.13
C LYS A 102 -8.03 -28.05 16.46
N GLY A 103 -7.16 -28.27 15.47
CA GLY A 103 -7.01 -29.57 14.81
C GLY A 103 -6.51 -30.69 15.73
N LEU A 104 -5.89 -30.34 16.86
CA LEU A 104 -5.43 -31.25 17.90
C LEU A 104 -6.40 -31.34 19.10
N ASN A 105 -7.61 -30.75 18.98
CA ASN A 105 -8.60 -30.60 20.06
C ASN A 105 -8.08 -29.86 21.30
N ALA A 106 -7.05 -29.02 21.14
CA ALA A 106 -6.46 -28.22 22.20
C ALA A 106 -6.99 -26.79 22.14
N GLU A 107 -7.58 -26.31 23.22
CA GLU A 107 -8.10 -24.94 23.31
C GLU A 107 -7.04 -24.00 23.92
N ILE A 108 -6.57 -23.06 23.09
CA ILE A 108 -5.59 -22.04 23.48
C ILE A 108 -6.31 -20.71 23.66
N GLN A 109 -6.16 -20.09 24.83
CA GLN A 109 -6.81 -18.82 25.16
C GLN A 109 -6.15 -17.64 24.44
N SER A 110 -4.81 -17.62 24.39
CA SER A 110 -4.06 -16.55 23.75
C SER A 110 -2.80 -17.06 23.07
N VAL A 111 -2.49 -16.49 21.91
CA VAL A 111 -1.25 -16.72 21.18
C VAL A 111 -0.71 -15.38 20.74
N SER A 112 0.58 -15.16 20.98
CA SER A 112 1.35 -14.04 20.44
C SER A 112 2.63 -14.59 19.82
N VAL A 113 2.93 -14.15 18.59
CA VAL A 113 4.14 -14.55 17.87
C VAL A 113 4.94 -13.30 17.61
N SER A 114 6.24 -13.34 17.86
CA SER A 114 7.17 -12.25 17.55
C SER A 114 8.07 -12.72 16.41
N VAL A 115 8.24 -11.83 15.42
CA VAL A 115 9.04 -12.09 14.23
C VAL A 115 10.25 -11.18 14.17
N LYS A 116 11.35 -11.70 13.62
CA LYS A 116 12.61 -10.97 13.45
C LYS A 116 12.95 -10.85 11.98
N TRP A 117 13.47 -9.70 11.57
CA TRP A 117 14.02 -9.52 10.23
C TRP A 117 15.34 -10.30 10.12
N GLY A 118 15.41 -11.23 9.17
CA GLY A 118 16.60 -12.02 8.91
C GLY A 118 17.53 -11.37 7.88
N ASP A 119 18.78 -11.85 7.83
CA ASP A 119 19.81 -11.35 6.91
C ASP A 119 19.46 -11.60 5.43
N GLU A 120 18.55 -12.53 5.17
CA GLU A 120 18.04 -12.87 3.84
C GLU A 120 16.97 -11.89 3.32
N GLY A 121 16.66 -10.85 4.09
CA GLY A 121 15.71 -9.81 3.67
C GLY A 121 14.24 -10.21 3.81
N CYS A 122 13.92 -11.16 4.69
CA CYS A 122 12.54 -11.52 5.01
C CYS A 122 12.33 -11.73 6.52
N TRP A 123 11.06 -11.61 6.92
CA TRP A 123 10.62 -11.82 8.30
C TRP A 123 10.56 -13.31 8.63
N TYR A 124 11.15 -13.68 9.77
CA TYR A 124 11.16 -15.04 10.27
C TYR A 124 10.49 -15.13 11.65
N PRO A 125 9.70 -16.19 11.91
CA PRO A 125 9.20 -16.48 13.25
C PRO A 125 10.37 -16.61 14.23
N HIS A 126 10.33 -15.86 15.33
CA HIS A 126 11.42 -15.84 16.30
C HIS A 126 11.07 -16.53 17.61
N GLU A 127 9.93 -16.17 18.17
CA GLU A 127 9.47 -16.63 19.49
C GLU A 127 7.94 -16.65 19.53
N VAL A 128 7.39 -17.46 20.43
CA VAL A 128 5.94 -17.57 20.63
C VAL A 128 5.59 -17.63 22.11
N TYR A 129 4.51 -16.95 22.46
CA TYR A 129 3.90 -16.94 23.78
C TYR A 129 2.50 -17.53 23.64
N LEU A 130 2.23 -18.61 24.37
CA LEU A 130 0.95 -19.29 24.38
C LEU A 130 0.40 -19.32 25.80
N THR A 131 -0.90 -19.06 25.91
CA THR A 131 -1.65 -19.23 27.15
C THR A 131 -2.70 -20.29 26.91
N ALA A 132 -2.52 -21.44 27.56
CA ALA A 132 -3.34 -22.63 27.34
C ALA A 132 -3.49 -23.43 28.65
N ASN A 133 -4.71 -23.86 28.97
CA ASN A 133 -4.96 -24.87 30.00
C ASN A 133 -5.21 -26.22 29.33
N ILE A 134 -4.14 -26.90 28.90
CA ILE A 134 -4.21 -28.15 28.15
C ILE A 134 -3.28 -29.22 28.74
N PRO A 135 -3.59 -30.52 28.55
CA PRO A 135 -2.71 -31.60 29.00
C PRO A 135 -1.30 -31.51 28.38
N GLN A 136 -0.28 -31.93 29.15
CA GLN A 136 1.13 -31.93 28.72
C GLN A 136 1.35 -32.64 27.36
N ARG A 137 0.54 -33.67 27.06
CA ARG A 137 0.60 -34.39 25.78
C ARG A 137 0.25 -33.48 24.59
N GLU A 138 -0.82 -32.71 24.69
CA GLU A 138 -1.26 -31.80 23.64
C GLU A 138 -0.30 -30.62 23.50
N MET A 139 0.18 -30.10 24.64
CA MET A 139 1.21 -29.06 24.67
C MET A 139 2.47 -29.51 23.90
N ASN A 140 2.93 -30.74 24.11
CA ASN A 140 4.07 -31.31 23.38
C ASN A 140 3.80 -31.47 21.88
N LEU A 141 2.59 -31.87 21.48
CA LEU A 141 2.22 -32.02 20.06
C LEU A 141 2.23 -30.66 19.34
N ILE A 142 1.66 -29.63 19.97
CA ILE A 142 1.67 -28.26 19.43
C ILE A 142 3.10 -27.73 19.39
N SER A 143 3.87 -27.94 20.46
CA SER A 143 5.26 -27.50 20.54
C SER A 143 6.13 -28.11 19.44
N ASN A 144 5.97 -29.41 19.17
CA ASN A 144 6.65 -30.10 18.06
C ASN A 144 6.20 -29.56 16.69
N ALA A 145 4.91 -29.25 16.51
CA ALA A 145 4.41 -28.68 15.26
C ALA A 145 4.99 -27.28 15.02
N ILE A 146 5.06 -26.45 16.06
CA ILE A 146 5.66 -25.11 15.99
C ILE A 146 7.15 -25.20 15.62
N GLU A 147 7.89 -26.14 16.21
CA GLU A 147 9.30 -26.34 15.91
C GLU A 147 9.51 -26.83 14.47
N ALA A 148 8.75 -27.85 14.04
CA ALA A 148 8.90 -28.46 12.72
C ALA A 148 8.42 -27.56 11.57
N GLU A 149 7.33 -26.82 11.76
CA GLU A 149 6.67 -26.07 10.68
C GLU A 149 7.02 -24.58 10.70
N LEU A 150 7.24 -23.98 11.87
CA LEU A 150 7.54 -22.55 12.01
C LEU A 150 9.02 -22.29 12.35
N GLY A 151 9.80 -23.33 12.65
CA GLY A 151 11.22 -23.20 12.99
C GLY A 151 11.49 -22.51 14.33
N ILE A 152 10.47 -22.40 15.19
CA ILE A 152 10.63 -21.82 16.54
C ILE A 152 10.97 -22.97 17.50
N PRO A 153 12.21 -23.04 18.02
CA PRO A 153 12.62 -24.14 18.88
C PRO A 153 12.01 -23.99 20.28
N LYS A 154 11.96 -25.08 21.04
CA LYS A 154 11.22 -25.16 22.32
C LYS A 154 11.70 -24.16 23.36
N GLU A 155 12.97 -23.77 23.33
CA GLU A 155 13.56 -22.78 24.24
C GLU A 155 12.98 -21.37 24.02
N ARG A 156 12.39 -21.12 22.85
CA ARG A 156 11.74 -19.86 22.45
C ARG A 156 10.20 -19.99 22.40
N GLN A 157 9.65 -21.03 23.03
CA GLN A 157 8.22 -21.24 23.18
C GLN A 157 7.85 -21.09 24.67
N TYR A 158 7.14 -20.02 25.00
CA TYR A 158 6.75 -19.70 26.36
C TYR A 158 5.29 -20.08 26.60
N TRP A 159 5.05 -20.91 27.60
CA TRP A 159 3.71 -21.39 27.95
C TRP A 159 3.31 -20.83 29.32
N SER A 160 2.17 -20.18 29.40
CA SER A 160 1.52 -19.84 30.66
C SER A 160 0.24 -20.66 30.83
N GLY A 161 0.07 -21.24 32.02
CA GLY A 161 -1.23 -21.76 32.46
C GLY A 161 -2.13 -20.57 32.75
N TYR A 162 -3.33 -20.56 32.17
CA TYR A 162 -4.31 -19.53 32.48
C TYR A 162 -4.78 -19.76 33.93
N GLU A 163 -4.36 -18.91 34.86
CA GLU A 163 -4.99 -18.78 36.17
C GLU A 163 -6.07 -17.70 36.05
N GLU A 164 -7.34 -18.09 36.23
CA GLU A 164 -8.51 -17.19 36.26
C GLU A 164 -8.48 -16.22 37.45
#